data_AF-A0A1M7TNT6-F1
#
_entry.id   AF-A0A1M7TNT6-F1
#
_cell.length_a   1.000
_cell.length_b   1.000
_cell.length_c   1.000
_cell.angle_alpha   90.00
_cell.angle_beta   90.00
_cell.angle_gamma   90.00
#
_symmetry.space_group_name_H-M   'P 1'
#
loop_
_entity.id
_entity.type
_entity.pdbx_description
1 polymer ?
#
loop_
_entity_poly.entity_id
_entity_poly.type
_entity_poly.pdbx_seq_one_letter_code
_entity_poly.pdbx_strand_id
1 'polypeptide(L)'
;MSQQSLTATLLIQQYPALISQNQLAKIFGQHVQTIRRLARAGLLPFQNVSISGLEKKYKLEDVIRYLENPPITTVKRRGRPVGSKNSITKQPLLRKRSGLMNMVHGSDPTQ
;
A
#
# COMPACT_ATOMS: atom_id res chain seq x y z
N MET A 1 -23.80 -33.34 2.44
CA MET A 1 -23.98 -31.96 2.93
C MET A 1 -22.65 -31.25 2.84
N SER A 2 -22.56 -30.22 2.02
CA SER A 2 -21.33 -29.49 1.70
C SER A 2 -20.87 -28.72 2.93
N GLN A 3 -19.60 -28.86 3.35
CA GLN A 3 -19.07 -28.23 4.57
C GLN A 3 -19.20 -26.68 4.60
N GLN A 4 -19.48 -26.07 3.45
CA GLN A 4 -19.56 -24.63 3.27
C GLN A 4 -20.77 -24.00 3.98
N SER A 5 -21.92 -24.67 4.04
CA SER A 5 -23.15 -24.12 4.65
C SER A 5 -23.07 -23.97 6.17
N LEU A 6 -22.21 -24.76 6.83
CA LEU A 6 -22.01 -24.70 8.27
C LEU A 6 -21.26 -23.41 8.68
N THR A 7 -20.31 -22.97 7.85
CA THR A 7 -19.49 -21.78 8.14
C THR A 7 -20.29 -20.48 8.04
N ALA A 8 -21.17 -20.36 7.04
CA ALA A 8 -22.03 -19.19 6.87
C ALA A 8 -23.03 -19.05 8.04
N THR A 9 -23.67 -20.15 8.43
CA THR A 9 -24.62 -20.18 9.55
C THR A 9 -23.96 -19.72 10.87
N LEU A 10 -22.74 -20.18 11.14
CA LEU A 10 -21.98 -19.78 12.32
C LEU A 10 -21.67 -18.26 12.33
N LEU A 11 -21.27 -17.70 11.18
CA LEU A 11 -20.96 -16.28 11.07
C LEU A 11 -22.19 -15.40 11.29
N ILE A 12 -23.36 -15.81 10.80
CA ILE A 12 -24.63 -15.10 10.99
C ILE A 12 -25.02 -15.06 12.48
N GLN A 13 -24.73 -16.14 13.23
CA GLN A 13 -25.01 -16.20 14.66
C GLN A 13 -24.02 -15.35 15.48
N GLN A 14 -22.75 -15.30 15.08
CA GLN A 14 -21.69 -14.67 15.87
C GLN A 14 -21.50 -13.16 15.58
N TYR A 15 -21.89 -12.69 14.40
CA TYR A 15 -21.70 -11.30 13.99
C TYR A 15 -23.03 -10.61 13.67
N PRO A 16 -23.16 -9.30 13.96
CA PRO A 16 -24.32 -8.54 13.55
C PRO A 16 -24.43 -8.45 12.01
N ALA A 17 -25.63 -8.19 11.49
CA ALA A 17 -25.89 -8.07 10.05
C ALA A 17 -25.00 -7.00 9.36
N LEU A 18 -24.63 -5.95 10.09
CA LEU A 18 -23.68 -4.94 9.66
C LEU A 18 -22.39 -5.05 10.46
N ILE A 19 -21.28 -5.31 9.77
CA ILE A 19 -19.98 -5.52 10.39
C ILE A 19 -19.03 -4.34 10.19
N SER A 20 -18.20 -4.09 11.20
CA SER A 20 -17.16 -3.06 11.17
C SER A 20 -15.85 -3.56 10.54
N GLN A 21 -14.92 -2.65 10.24
CA GLN A 21 -13.60 -2.99 9.73
C GLN A 21 -12.79 -3.89 10.68
N ASN A 22 -12.98 -3.73 12.00
CA ASN A 22 -12.31 -4.57 12.99
C ASN A 22 -12.86 -6.01 12.97
N GLN A 23 -14.16 -6.18 12.75
CA GLN A 23 -14.78 -7.50 12.63
C GLN A 23 -14.36 -8.18 11.33
N LEU A 24 -14.35 -7.44 10.21
CA LEU A 24 -13.79 -7.91 8.94
C LEU A 24 -12.34 -8.40 9.11
N ALA A 25 -11.50 -7.63 9.81
CA ALA A 25 -10.13 -7.99 10.10
C ALA A 25 -10.02 -9.35 10.81
N LYS A 26 -10.90 -9.61 11.79
CA LYS A 26 -10.97 -10.91 12.49
C LYS A 26 -11.42 -12.04 11.57
N ILE A 27 -12.46 -11.83 10.75
CA ILE A 27 -12.98 -12.84 9.82
C ILE A 27 -11.92 -13.24 8.79
N PHE A 28 -11.20 -12.27 8.24
CA PHE A 28 -10.15 -12.51 7.24
C PHE A 28 -8.79 -12.89 7.84
N GLY A 29 -8.62 -12.81 9.17
CA GLY A 29 -7.31 -13.00 9.83
C GLY A 29 -6.26 -11.97 9.39
N GLN A 30 -6.68 -10.76 9.04
CA GLN A 30 -5.82 -9.69 8.53
C GLN A 30 -5.78 -8.50 9.49
N HIS A 31 -4.72 -7.69 9.42
CA HIS A 31 -4.65 -6.45 10.20
C HIS A 31 -5.69 -5.43 9.73
N VAL A 32 -6.28 -4.67 10.66
CA VAL A 32 -7.31 -3.66 10.33
C VAL A 32 -6.81 -2.60 9.32
N GLN A 33 -5.52 -2.24 9.37
CA GLN A 33 -4.95 -1.30 8.41
C GLN A 33 -4.93 -1.87 6.99
N THR A 34 -4.74 -3.18 6.83
CA THR A 34 -4.82 -3.85 5.52
C THR A 34 -6.23 -3.72 4.97
N ILE A 35 -7.25 -3.99 5.79
CA ILE A 35 -8.66 -3.82 5.40
C ILE A 35 -8.95 -2.36 5.03
N ARG A 36 -8.49 -1.39 5.82
CA ARG A 36 -8.62 0.04 5.50
C ARG A 36 -7.98 0.41 4.17
N ARG A 37 -6.78 -0.10 3.90
CA ARG A 37 -6.06 0.15 2.64
C ARG A 37 -6.85 -0.41 1.46
N LEU A 38 -7.32 -1.65 1.56
CA LEU A 38 -8.13 -2.29 0.51
C LEU A 38 -9.46 -1.55 0.30
N ALA A 39 -10.11 -1.12 1.37
CA ALA A 39 -11.34 -0.33 1.31
C ALA A 39 -11.13 1.03 0.62
N ARG A 40 -10.01 1.71 0.89
CA ARG A 40 -9.66 2.99 0.22
C ARG A 40 -9.30 2.80 -1.25
N ALA A 41 -8.67 1.68 -1.58
CA ALA A 41 -8.32 1.32 -2.95
C ALA A 41 -9.53 0.84 -3.78
N GLY A 42 -10.71 0.67 -3.17
CA GLY A 42 -11.89 0.11 -3.85
C GLY A 42 -11.73 -1.37 -4.22
N LEU A 43 -10.77 -2.07 -3.59
CA LEU A 43 -10.49 -3.49 -3.86
C LEU A 43 -11.36 -4.44 -3.04
N LEU A 44 -12.05 -3.92 -2.02
CA LEU A 44 -13.05 -4.71 -1.32
C LEU A 44 -14.32 -4.78 -2.19
N PRO A 45 -14.86 -5.98 -2.45
CA PRO A 45 -16.07 -6.15 -3.24
C PRO A 45 -17.36 -5.83 -2.47
N PHE A 46 -17.24 -5.28 -1.26
CA PHE A 46 -18.36 -4.95 -0.38
C PHE A 46 -18.63 -3.45 -0.40
N GLN A 47 -19.90 -3.07 -0.56
CA GLN A 47 -20.28 -1.65 -0.51
C GLN A 47 -20.33 -1.17 0.94
N ASN A 48 -19.84 0.06 1.17
CA ASN A 48 -19.99 0.71 2.48
C ASN A 48 -21.45 1.16 2.63
N VAL A 49 -22.11 0.69 3.68
CA VAL A 49 -23.53 1.03 3.96
C VAL A 49 -23.63 2.35 4.73
N SER A 50 -22.64 2.67 5.57
CA SER A 50 -22.61 3.92 6.31
C SER A 50 -21.75 4.95 5.58
N ILE A 51 -22.39 6.03 5.14
CA ILE A 51 -21.75 7.23 4.59
C ILE A 51 -21.46 8.24 5.71
N SER A 52 -22.25 8.21 6.80
CA SER A 52 -22.11 9.11 7.94
C SER A 52 -21.18 8.50 9.00
N GLY A 53 -19.98 9.09 9.15
CA GLY A 53 -19.05 8.83 10.26
C GLY A 53 -17.66 8.32 9.86
N LEU A 54 -16.79 8.22 10.87
CA LEU A 54 -15.42 7.68 10.76
C LEU A 54 -15.41 6.15 10.54
N GLU A 55 -16.45 5.45 10.97
CA GLU A 55 -16.49 3.99 10.98
C GLU A 55 -17.30 3.44 9.81
N LYS A 56 -16.59 2.81 8.86
CA LYS A 56 -17.21 2.15 7.72
C LYS A 56 -17.83 0.81 8.14
N LYS A 57 -19.07 0.60 7.73
CA LYS A 57 -19.84 -0.62 7.96
C LYS A 57 -20.15 -1.32 6.64
N TYR A 58 -20.14 -2.65 6.68
CA TYR A 58 -20.31 -3.54 5.53
C TYR A 58 -21.39 -4.57 5.84
N LYS A 59 -22.12 -5.02 4.82
CA LYS A 59 -23.11 -6.09 4.98
C LYS A 59 -22.39 -7.42 5.15
N LEU A 60 -22.80 -8.20 6.14
CA LEU A 60 -22.28 -9.55 6.35
C LEU A 60 -22.58 -10.47 5.15
N GLU A 61 -23.75 -10.30 4.53
CA GLU A 61 -24.19 -11.08 3.35
C GLU A 61 -23.19 -11.00 2.19
N ASP A 62 -22.71 -9.79 1.87
CA ASP A 62 -21.76 -9.62 0.77
C ASP A 62 -20.42 -10.29 1.11
N VAL A 63 -20.03 -10.29 2.38
CA VAL A 63 -18.80 -10.93 2.89
C VAL A 63 -18.89 -12.43 2.78
N ILE A 64 -20.02 -13.02 3.18
CA ILE A 64 -20.29 -14.45 3.01
C ILE A 64 -20.25 -14.79 1.52
N ARG A 65 -20.93 -14.01 0.67
CA ARG A 65 -20.94 -14.23 -0.78
C ARG A 65 -19.52 -14.25 -1.38
N TYR A 66 -18.63 -13.39 -0.91
CA TYR A 66 -17.23 -13.37 -1.35
C TYR A 66 -16.41 -14.55 -0.83
N LEU A 67 -16.66 -15.01 0.39
CA LEU A 67 -15.99 -16.21 0.92
C LEU A 67 -16.43 -17.47 0.16
N GLU A 68 -17.70 -17.54 -0.24
CA GLU A 68 -18.24 -18.64 -1.04
C GLU A 68 -17.72 -18.60 -2.48
N ASN A 69 -17.70 -17.42 -3.10
CA ASN A 69 -17.30 -17.23 -4.48
C ASN A 69 -16.22 -16.14 -4.58
N PRO A 70 -14.97 -16.44 -4.18
CA PRO A 70 -13.89 -15.49 -4.31
C PRO A 70 -13.69 -15.22 -5.81
N PRO A 71 -13.76 -13.95 -6.26
CA PRO A 71 -13.49 -13.63 -7.64
C PRO A 71 -12.07 -14.10 -7.96
N ILE A 72 -11.95 -14.83 -9.07
CA ILE A 72 -10.66 -15.29 -9.61
C ILE A 72 -9.94 -14.05 -10.15
N THR A 73 -9.39 -13.24 -9.25
CA THR A 73 -8.57 -12.12 -9.64
C THR A 73 -7.23 -12.70 -10.07
N THR A 74 -7.05 -12.84 -11.38
CA THR A 74 -5.71 -12.99 -11.94
C THR A 74 -4.97 -11.69 -11.70
N VAL A 75 -4.40 -11.53 -10.50
CA VAL A 75 -3.49 -10.44 -10.21
C VAL A 75 -2.34 -10.62 -11.18
N LYS A 76 -2.34 -9.87 -12.29
CA LYS A 76 -1.17 -9.76 -13.16
C LYS A 76 -0.04 -9.32 -12.23
N ARG A 77 0.82 -10.28 -11.84
CA ARG A 77 2.07 -10.00 -11.14
C ARG A 77 2.83 -9.13 -12.13
N ARG A 78 2.68 -7.81 -12.04
CA ARG A 78 3.58 -6.89 -12.74
C ARG A 78 4.95 -7.29 -12.21
N GLY A 79 5.77 -7.86 -13.09
CA GLY A 79 7.08 -8.32 -12.73
C GLY A 79 7.80 -7.22 -11.97
N ARG A 80 8.64 -7.62 -11.02
CA ARG A 80 9.61 -6.70 -10.42
C ARG A 80 10.38 -6.08 -11.59
N PRO A 81 10.51 -4.75 -11.73
CA PRO A 81 11.36 -4.19 -12.76
C PRO A 81 12.76 -4.79 -12.58
N VAL A 82 13.17 -5.62 -13.53
CA VAL A 82 14.51 -6.21 -13.59
C VAL A 82 15.38 -5.27 -14.39
N GLY A 83 15.91 -4.23 -13.71
CA GLY A 83 16.92 -3.39 -14.34
C GLY A 83 17.11 -2.03 -13.69
N SER A 84 18.07 -1.96 -12.78
CA SER A 84 19.13 -0.96 -12.87
C SER A 84 20.39 -1.61 -12.31
N LYS A 85 21.22 -2.16 -13.20
CA LYS A 85 22.56 -2.62 -12.86
C LYS A 85 23.37 -1.38 -12.52
N ASN A 86 23.58 -1.10 -11.24
CA ASN A 86 24.69 -0.23 -10.85
C ASN A 86 26.00 -0.99 -11.11
N SER A 87 26.82 -0.50 -12.05
CA SER A 87 28.29 -0.68 -12.00
C SER A 87 29.03 0.25 -12.99
N ILE A 88 29.62 1.30 -12.41
CA ILE A 88 30.98 1.81 -12.66
C ILE A 88 31.32 2.32 -14.08
N THR A 89 31.33 3.65 -14.24
CA THR A 89 32.41 4.30 -15.01
C THR A 89 33.38 4.91 -14.01
N LYS A 90 34.57 4.30 -13.92
CA LYS A 90 35.73 4.86 -13.23
C LYS A 90 36.08 6.17 -13.94
N GLN A 91 35.94 7.32 -13.29
CA GLN A 91 36.78 8.46 -13.68
C GLN A 91 38.06 8.43 -12.83
N PRO A 92 39.24 8.50 -13.46
CA PRO A 92 40.52 8.47 -12.76
C PRO A 92 40.79 9.79 -12.04
N LEU A 93 41.57 9.69 -10.96
CA LEU A 93 42.19 10.77 -10.17
C LEU A 93 42.61 12.00 -10.99
N LEU A 94 42.43 13.20 -10.44
CA LEU A 94 43.57 14.11 -10.25
C LEU A 94 43.34 15.14 -9.13
N ARG A 95 44.23 15.11 -8.13
CA ARG A 95 44.46 16.15 -7.10
C ARG A 95 44.65 17.53 -7.73
N LYS A 96 44.07 18.56 -7.12
CA LYS A 96 44.79 19.84 -6.91
C LYS A 96 44.55 20.33 -5.48
N ARG A 97 45.56 20.08 -4.62
CA ARG A 97 45.83 20.91 -3.45
C ARG A 97 46.53 22.16 -3.96
N SER A 98 46.04 23.35 -3.59
CA SER A 98 46.85 24.49 -3.16
C SER A 98 45.94 25.71 -3.03
N GLY A 99 45.58 26.06 -1.80
CA GLY A 99 45.37 27.47 -1.50
C GLY A 99 46.71 28.18 -1.59
N LEU A 100 46.75 29.36 -2.20
CA LEU A 100 47.71 30.43 -1.91
C LEU A 100 47.47 31.62 -2.86
N MET A 101 47.37 32.81 -2.25
CA MET A 101 47.68 34.14 -2.80
C MET A 101 46.63 34.85 -3.68
N ASN A 102 45.72 35.58 -3.03
CA ASN A 102 45.33 36.90 -3.52
C ASN A 102 46.20 37.93 -2.78
N MET A 103 47.40 38.21 -3.29
CA MET A 103 48.17 39.42 -2.97
C MET A 103 48.15 40.34 -4.20
N VAL A 104 47.55 41.52 -3.99
CA VAL A 104 47.99 42.88 -4.38
C VAL A 104 48.65 43.04 -5.76
N HIS A 105 48.18 44.02 -6.55
CA HIS A 105 48.94 45.16 -7.11
C HIS A 105 48.03 45.91 -8.09
N GLY A 106 47.27 46.88 -7.57
CA GLY A 106 46.68 47.95 -8.37
C GLY A 106 47.64 49.13 -8.36
N SER A 107 48.55 49.18 -9.33
CA SER A 107 49.39 50.34 -9.61
C SER A 107 49.06 50.83 -11.02
N ASP A 108 48.54 52.07 -11.09
CA ASP A 108 48.71 53.15 -12.10
C ASP A 108 48.79 52.84 -13.63
N PRO A 109 48.36 53.73 -14.56
CA PRO A 109 48.72 55.16 -14.53
C PRO A 109 47.70 56.18 -15.09
N THR A 110 47.80 57.40 -14.57
CA THR A 110 47.79 58.70 -15.29
C THR A 110 47.11 58.76 -16.68
N GLN A 111 46.00 59.53 -16.77
CA GLN A 111 45.82 60.61 -17.75
C GLN A 111 45.01 61.74 -17.12
#